data_AF-A0A3L6LUI9-F1
#
_entry.id   AF-A0A3L6LUI9-F1
#
_cell.length_a   1.000
_cell.length_b   1.000
_cell.length_c   1.000
_cell.angle_alpha   90.00
_cell.angle_beta   90.00
_cell.angle_gamma   90.00
#
_symmetry.space_group_name_H-M   'P 1'
#
loop_
_entity.id
_entity.type
_entity.pdbx_description
1 polymer ?
#
loop_
_entity_poly.entity_id
_entity_poly.type
_entity_poly.pdbx_seq_one_letter_code
_entity_poly.pdbx_strand_id
1 'polypeptide(L)'
;MNAPADPPKKPAKPAVSLEKAQKARRKFLHSVGLAGGVIGLSLLGYVPVVNARHTRLRPPGALDENDFLSSCIKCGQCVQVCPVQAIKLGDIDDGFGLGVPHIDSRQQACDFSCDAVQCILACPTGALTYEKPGFLNVREGAKLAAAPILKAKAKDAESTLNLKERTGLARLVRPEACLAMQGKGFKGQARGSAFGGKMRFMEVDRWKPIPLRDHPYDLELCDLCVRECPIGNAIELRPVKDAAGVVRMTPVVLEPCVGCGVCEMVCPVEPTAIAVEAQALWKA
;
A
#
# COMPACT_ATOMS: atom_id res chain seq x y z
N MET A 1 87.71 -7.88 -13.15
CA MET A 1 86.37 -8.49 -13.14
C MET A 1 85.82 -8.34 -11.74
N ASN A 2 84.99 -7.32 -11.51
CA ASN A 2 84.44 -6.98 -10.19
C ASN A 2 83.19 -7.82 -9.94
N ALA A 3 83.18 -8.61 -8.86
CA ALA A 3 82.00 -9.31 -8.38
C ALA A 3 81.06 -8.34 -7.63
N PRO A 4 79.73 -8.49 -7.74
CA PRO A 4 78.78 -7.60 -7.07
C PRO A 4 78.72 -7.89 -5.57
N ALA A 5 78.66 -6.82 -4.77
CA ALA A 5 78.48 -6.90 -3.32
C ALA A 5 77.04 -7.31 -2.98
N ASP A 6 76.89 -8.30 -2.10
CA ASP A 6 75.61 -8.74 -1.55
C ASP A 6 74.91 -7.62 -0.76
N PRO A 7 73.57 -7.50 -0.85
CA PRO A 7 72.83 -6.50 -0.09
C PRO A 7 72.83 -6.85 1.42
N PRO A 8 72.77 -5.84 2.32
CA PRO A 8 72.86 -6.07 3.75
C PRO A 8 71.67 -6.91 4.25
N LYS A 9 71.98 -8.02 4.94
CA LYS A 9 71.00 -8.85 5.66
C LYS A 9 70.29 -8.00 6.72
N LYS A 10 68.96 -7.86 6.58
CA LYS A 10 68.10 -7.20 7.58
C LYS A 10 68.21 -7.93 8.93
N PRO A 11 68.26 -7.21 10.06
CA PRO A 11 68.36 -7.83 11.38
C PRO A 11 67.12 -8.68 11.68
N ALA A 12 67.35 -9.89 12.20
CA ALA A 12 66.30 -10.81 12.62
C ALA A 12 65.57 -10.23 13.84
N LYS A 13 64.23 -10.20 13.78
CA LYS A 13 63.40 -9.69 14.89
C LYS A 13 63.55 -10.61 16.12
N PRO A 14 63.69 -10.06 17.34
CA PRO A 14 63.85 -10.85 18.56
C PRO A 14 62.61 -11.71 18.85
N ALA A 15 62.82 -12.92 19.37
CA ALA A 15 61.75 -13.86 19.70
C ALA A 15 60.88 -13.32 20.86
N VAL A 16 59.57 -13.31 20.66
CA VAL A 16 58.60 -12.80 21.65
C VAL A 16 58.33 -13.89 22.69
N SER A 17 58.40 -13.56 23.98
CA SER A 17 58.09 -14.48 25.09
C SER A 17 56.66 -15.04 24.97
N LEU A 18 56.46 -16.32 25.32
CA LEU A 18 55.15 -17.01 25.26
C LEU A 18 54.03 -16.24 25.98
N GLU A 19 54.31 -15.63 27.15
CA GLU A 19 53.33 -14.82 27.88
C GLU A 19 52.89 -13.56 27.12
N LYS A 20 53.83 -12.84 26.49
CA LYS A 20 53.51 -11.68 25.65
C LYS A 20 52.68 -12.10 24.43
N ALA A 21 52.99 -13.25 23.83
CA ALA A 21 52.22 -13.80 22.71
C ALA A 21 50.79 -14.18 23.13
N GLN A 22 50.62 -14.83 24.29
CA GLN A 22 49.30 -15.17 24.84
C GLN A 22 48.48 -13.92 25.22
N LYS A 23 49.11 -12.92 25.85
CA LYS A 23 48.46 -11.65 26.20
C LYS A 23 48.03 -10.86 24.95
N ALA A 24 48.85 -10.87 23.90
CA ALA A 24 48.51 -10.28 22.61
C ALA A 24 47.34 -11.02 21.93
N ARG A 25 47.34 -12.36 21.93
CA ARG A 25 46.24 -13.18 21.38
C ARG A 25 44.92 -12.93 22.12
N ARG A 26 44.93 -12.84 23.45
CA ARG A 26 43.73 -12.53 24.25
C ARG A 26 43.18 -11.13 23.94
N LYS A 27 44.06 -10.12 23.87
CA LYS A 27 43.67 -8.76 23.47
C LYS A 27 43.05 -8.74 22.06
N PHE A 28 43.67 -9.43 21.10
CA PHE A 28 43.15 -9.55 19.74
C PHE A 28 41.76 -10.20 19.71
N LEU A 29 41.57 -11.32 20.40
CA LEU A 29 40.26 -11.98 20.47
C LEU A 29 39.19 -11.10 21.14
N HIS A 30 39.53 -10.36 22.19
CA HIS A 30 38.62 -9.41 22.82
C HIS A 30 38.25 -8.26 21.86
N SER A 31 39.24 -7.69 21.15
CA SER A 31 39.00 -6.65 20.15
C SER A 31 38.12 -7.15 19.00
N VAL A 32 38.34 -8.38 18.51
CA VAL A 32 37.51 -9.00 17.46
C VAL A 32 36.10 -9.28 17.98
N GLY A 33 35.95 -9.78 19.20
CA GLY A 33 34.64 -10.02 19.81
C GLY A 33 33.84 -8.73 20.01
N LEU A 34 34.48 -7.67 20.50
CA LEU A 34 33.86 -6.34 20.64
C LEU A 34 33.49 -5.75 19.27
N ALA A 35 34.41 -5.78 18.30
CA ALA A 35 34.14 -5.27 16.96
C ALA A 35 33.01 -6.04 16.27
N GLY A 36 33.02 -7.38 16.34
CA GLY A 36 31.96 -8.23 15.82
C GLY A 36 30.62 -7.99 16.52
N GLY A 37 30.62 -7.81 17.85
CA GLY A 37 29.44 -7.47 18.63
C GLY A 37 28.84 -6.12 18.24
N VAL A 38 29.67 -5.08 18.10
CA VAL A 38 29.23 -3.73 17.70
C VAL A 38 28.68 -3.74 16.27
N ILE A 39 29.37 -4.38 15.33
CA ILE A 39 28.90 -4.51 13.94
C ILE A 39 27.58 -5.30 13.91
N GLY A 40 27.49 -6.43 14.61
CA GLY A 40 26.28 -7.24 14.70
C GLY A 40 25.08 -6.47 15.25
N LEU A 41 25.28 -5.73 16.35
CA LEU A 41 24.24 -4.89 16.95
C LEU A 41 23.82 -3.75 16.01
N SER A 42 24.76 -3.16 15.29
CA SER A 42 24.49 -2.07 14.33
C SER A 42 23.65 -2.56 13.14
N LEU A 43 23.88 -3.80 12.69
CA LEU A 43 23.14 -4.42 11.60
C LEU A 43 21.69 -4.79 11.98
N LEU A 44 21.34 -4.87 13.27
CA LEU A 44 19.94 -5.09 13.68
C LEU A 44 19.00 -3.98 13.20
N GLY A 45 19.51 -2.75 12.99
CA GLY A 45 18.73 -1.65 12.40
C GLY A 45 18.27 -1.90 10.95
N TYR A 46 18.85 -2.88 10.24
CA TYR A 46 18.41 -3.26 8.89
C TYR A 46 17.27 -4.29 8.90
N VAL A 47 16.93 -4.89 10.05
CA VAL A 47 15.86 -5.89 10.14
C VAL A 47 14.51 -5.36 9.63
N PRO A 48 14.04 -4.15 10.01
CA PRO A 48 12.80 -3.59 9.47
C PRO A 48 12.86 -3.38 7.95
N VAL A 49 14.02 -2.98 7.42
CA VAL A 49 14.23 -2.76 5.98
C VAL A 49 14.15 -4.07 5.19
N VAL A 50 14.76 -5.14 5.70
CA VAL A 50 14.71 -6.47 5.05
C VAL A 50 13.31 -7.10 5.13
N ASN A 51 12.56 -6.78 6.18
CA ASN A 51 11.20 -7.27 6.40
C ASN A 51 10.11 -6.42 5.71
N ALA A 52 10.42 -5.20 5.28
CA ALA A 52 9.49 -4.33 4.55
C ALA A 52 9.19 -4.90 3.15
N ARG A 53 8.27 -5.87 3.06
CA ARG A 53 7.95 -6.63 1.84
C ARG A 53 6.58 -6.31 1.22
N HIS A 54 5.97 -5.18 1.54
CA HIS A 54 4.62 -4.88 1.07
C HIS A 54 4.59 -3.63 0.19
N THR A 55 4.14 -3.80 -1.05
CA THR A 55 3.72 -2.68 -1.91
C THR A 55 2.53 -2.01 -1.22
N ARG A 56 2.74 -0.80 -0.72
CA ARG A 56 1.72 -0.07 0.03
C ARG A 56 0.82 0.69 -0.93
N LEU A 57 -0.47 0.70 -0.66
CA LEU A 57 -1.40 1.54 -1.42
C LEU A 57 -1.12 3.00 -1.08
N ARG A 58 -0.75 3.81 -2.08
CA ARG A 58 -0.50 5.24 -1.91
C ARG A 58 -1.79 6.04 -2.00
N PRO A 59 -1.86 7.25 -1.39
CA PRO A 59 -3.01 8.13 -1.56
C PRO A 59 -3.27 8.46 -3.04
N PRO A 60 -4.52 8.84 -3.39
CA PRO A 60 -4.86 9.30 -4.72
C PRO A 60 -3.93 10.42 -5.22
N GLY A 61 -3.54 10.33 -6.50
CA GLY A 61 -2.63 11.28 -7.15
C GLY A 61 -1.14 11.06 -6.85
N ALA A 62 -0.77 10.01 -6.12
CA ALA A 62 0.63 9.72 -5.86
C ALA A 62 1.44 9.52 -7.15
N LEU A 63 2.65 10.06 -7.15
CA LEU A 63 3.66 9.72 -8.14
C LEU A 63 3.99 8.22 -8.10
N ASP A 64 4.70 7.73 -9.11
CA ASP A 64 5.20 6.36 -9.08
C ASP A 64 6.22 6.20 -7.95
N GLU A 65 6.34 4.99 -7.39
CA GLU A 65 6.91 4.76 -6.05
C GLU A 65 8.24 5.50 -5.81
N ASN A 66 9.18 5.42 -6.75
CA ASN A 66 10.50 6.05 -6.61
C ASN A 66 10.43 7.58 -6.59
N ASP A 67 9.63 8.17 -7.49
CA ASP A 67 9.44 9.63 -7.57
C ASP A 67 8.62 10.13 -6.38
N PHE A 68 7.68 9.32 -5.90
CA PHE A 68 6.91 9.59 -4.71
C PHE A 68 7.79 9.63 -3.45
N LEU A 69 8.64 8.62 -3.27
CA LEU A 69 9.54 8.53 -2.11
C LEU A 69 10.59 9.64 -2.10
N SER A 70 11.07 10.08 -3.27
CA SER A 70 12.03 11.20 -3.37
C SER A 70 11.38 12.57 -3.19
N SER A 71 10.11 12.74 -3.58
CA SER A 71 9.38 14.01 -3.50
C SER A 71 8.62 14.19 -2.18
N CYS A 72 8.28 13.11 -1.48
CA CYS A 72 7.50 13.18 -0.24
C CYS A 72 8.39 13.63 0.94
N ILE A 73 8.13 14.84 1.44
CA ILE A 73 8.81 15.38 2.63
C ILE A 73 8.21 14.90 3.96
N LYS A 74 7.27 13.95 3.93
CA LYS A 74 6.68 13.31 5.12
C LYS A 74 6.02 14.30 6.10
N CYS A 75 5.44 15.39 5.58
CA CYS A 75 4.83 16.47 6.38
C CYS A 75 3.48 16.09 7.03
N GLY A 76 2.84 15.02 6.57
CA GLY A 76 1.56 14.55 7.12
C GLY A 76 0.33 15.38 6.79
N GLN A 77 0.42 16.42 5.96
CA GLN A 77 -0.73 17.28 5.61
C GLN A 77 -1.88 16.48 4.96
N CYS A 78 -1.55 15.50 4.10
CA CYS A 78 -2.54 14.60 3.51
C CYS A 78 -3.34 13.79 4.55
N VAL A 79 -2.72 13.43 5.69
CA VAL A 79 -3.39 12.73 6.80
C VAL A 79 -4.38 13.66 7.50
N GLN A 80 -3.97 14.91 7.75
CA GLN A 80 -4.78 15.90 8.47
C GLN A 80 -6.05 16.28 7.71
N VAL A 81 -5.99 16.35 6.37
CA VAL A 81 -7.14 16.73 5.53
C VAL A 81 -8.06 15.56 5.17
N CYS A 82 -7.73 14.31 5.52
CA CYS A 82 -8.53 13.15 5.13
C CYS A 82 -9.73 12.98 6.07
N PRO A 83 -10.99 13.21 5.61
CA PRO A 83 -12.17 13.21 6.48
C PRO A 83 -12.48 11.83 7.09
N VAL A 84 -12.11 10.76 6.38
CA VAL A 84 -12.29 9.36 6.84
C VAL A 84 -11.01 8.77 7.45
N GLN A 85 -9.93 9.56 7.58
CA GLN A 85 -8.66 9.11 8.16
C GLN A 85 -8.09 7.85 7.48
N ALA A 86 -8.27 7.72 6.16
CA ALA A 86 -7.77 6.58 5.37
C ALA A 86 -6.26 6.58 5.21
N ILE A 87 -5.63 7.75 5.27
CA ILE A 87 -4.19 7.90 5.09
C ILE A 87 -3.51 7.81 6.45
N LYS A 88 -2.54 6.91 6.57
CA LYS A 88 -1.68 6.74 7.74
C LYS A 88 -0.23 6.97 7.35
N LEU A 89 0.58 7.44 8.29
CA LEU A 89 2.03 7.49 8.10
C LEU A 89 2.63 6.14 8.47
N GLY A 90 3.62 5.68 7.69
CA GLY A 90 4.36 4.49 8.07
C GLY A 90 5.12 4.67 9.38
N ASP A 91 5.24 3.61 10.15
CA ASP A 91 5.89 3.54 11.45
C ASP A 91 7.35 3.05 11.32
N ILE A 92 8.05 2.85 12.45
CA ILE A 92 9.44 2.40 12.50
C ILE A 92 9.65 1.03 11.85
N ASP A 93 8.63 0.18 11.91
CA ASP A 93 8.64 -1.16 11.32
C ASP A 93 8.48 -1.12 9.79
N ASP A 94 8.13 0.03 9.22
CA ASP A 94 7.91 0.19 7.78
C ASP A 94 9.21 0.40 6.98
N GLY A 95 10.37 0.40 7.63
CA GLY A 95 11.69 0.55 7.00
C GLY A 95 11.81 1.89 6.28
N PHE A 96 12.07 1.86 4.97
CA PHE A 96 12.10 3.08 4.14
C PHE A 96 10.74 3.79 4.04
N GLY A 97 9.65 3.13 4.46
CA GLY A 97 8.31 3.70 4.57
C GLY A 97 8.06 4.56 5.80
N LEU A 98 9.01 4.70 6.73
CA LEU A 98 8.84 5.52 7.94
C LEU A 98 8.44 6.96 7.59
N GLY A 99 7.30 7.39 8.11
CA GLY A 99 6.71 8.72 7.87
C GLY A 99 6.11 8.90 6.48
N VAL A 100 6.14 7.87 5.62
CA VAL A 100 5.61 7.95 4.26
C VAL A 100 4.11 7.59 4.28
N PRO A 101 3.23 8.40 3.68
CA PRO A 101 1.79 8.14 3.74
C PRO A 101 1.39 6.94 2.89
N HIS A 102 0.47 6.14 3.43
CA HIS A 102 -0.14 4.98 2.79
C HIS A 102 -1.57 4.76 3.27
N ILE A 103 -2.29 3.85 2.61
CA ILE A 103 -3.64 3.43 2.94
C ILE A 103 -3.62 1.92 3.21
N ASP A 104 -4.20 1.51 4.33
CA ASP A 104 -4.60 0.12 4.57
C ASP A 104 -6.10 0.02 4.26
N SER A 105 -6.41 -0.41 3.03
CA SER A 105 -7.77 -0.52 2.51
C SER A 105 -8.64 -1.46 3.33
N ARG A 106 -8.07 -2.50 3.94
CA ARG A 106 -8.81 -3.45 4.76
C ARG A 106 -9.22 -2.83 6.10
N GLN A 107 -8.47 -1.87 6.63
CA GLN A 107 -8.82 -1.16 7.87
C GLN A 107 -9.67 0.10 7.62
N GLN A 108 -9.26 0.93 6.65
CA GLN A 108 -9.93 2.19 6.32
C GLN A 108 -9.59 2.57 4.87
N ALA A 109 -10.54 2.35 3.97
CA ALA A 109 -10.39 2.73 2.56
C ALA A 109 -10.63 4.22 2.33
N CYS A 110 -10.15 4.70 1.17
CA CYS A 110 -10.53 6.01 0.65
C CYS A 110 -11.88 5.89 -0.06
N ASP A 111 -12.91 6.56 0.44
CA ASP A 111 -14.27 6.56 -0.15
C ASP A 111 -14.57 7.87 -0.92
N PHE A 112 -13.55 8.71 -1.06
CA PHE A 112 -13.64 10.05 -1.63
C PHE A 112 -14.66 10.96 -0.93
N SER A 113 -14.88 10.81 0.39
CA SER A 113 -15.76 11.68 1.18
C SER A 113 -15.42 13.18 1.10
N CYS A 114 -14.22 13.53 0.63
CA CYS A 114 -13.82 14.92 0.40
C CYS A 114 -14.22 15.47 -0.98
N ASP A 115 -14.78 14.66 -1.88
CA ASP A 115 -15.23 14.94 -3.27
C ASP A 115 -14.20 15.47 -4.27
N ALA A 116 -13.18 16.18 -3.79
CA ALA A 116 -12.17 16.86 -4.58
C ALA A 116 -10.77 16.28 -4.38
N VAL A 117 -10.62 15.17 -3.65
CA VAL A 117 -9.31 14.55 -3.39
C VAL A 117 -8.37 15.52 -2.67
N GLN A 118 -8.82 16.07 -1.53
CA GLN A 118 -8.15 17.13 -0.76
C GLN A 118 -6.69 16.82 -0.39
N CYS A 119 -6.30 15.55 -0.29
CA CYS A 119 -4.91 15.17 -0.05
C CYS A 119 -3.94 15.65 -1.14
N ILE A 120 -4.40 15.77 -2.39
CA ILE A 120 -3.61 16.36 -3.49
C ILE A 120 -3.40 17.85 -3.25
N LEU A 121 -4.47 18.59 -2.95
CA LEU A 121 -4.43 20.03 -2.68
C LEU A 121 -3.54 20.38 -1.47
N ALA A 122 -3.52 19.50 -0.48
CA ALA A 122 -2.72 19.65 0.72
C ALA A 122 -1.27 19.16 0.55
N CYS A 123 -0.84 18.72 -0.64
CA CYS A 123 0.53 18.24 -0.84
C CYS A 123 1.44 19.40 -1.31
N PRO A 124 2.35 19.91 -0.45
CA PRO A 124 3.15 21.09 -0.80
C PRO A 124 4.26 20.79 -1.81
N THR A 125 4.62 19.52 -2.02
CA THR A 125 5.74 19.12 -2.88
C THR A 125 5.31 18.55 -4.23
N GLY A 126 4.01 18.35 -4.45
CA GLY A 126 3.52 17.66 -5.65
C GLY A 126 3.79 16.15 -5.67
N ALA A 127 4.19 15.56 -4.54
CA ALA A 127 4.26 14.10 -4.41
C ALA A 127 2.87 13.43 -4.61
N LEU A 128 1.80 14.17 -4.30
CA LEU A 128 0.45 13.90 -4.75
C LEU A 128 0.05 15.01 -5.74
N THR A 129 -0.40 14.64 -6.94
CA THR A 129 -0.76 15.58 -8.01
C THR A 129 -1.97 15.06 -8.79
N TYR A 130 -2.76 15.99 -9.36
CA TYR A 130 -3.82 15.63 -10.31
C TYR A 130 -3.26 15.23 -11.68
N GLU A 131 -2.14 15.85 -12.05
CA GLU A 131 -1.48 15.65 -13.33
C GLU A 131 0.03 15.60 -13.12
N LYS A 132 0.66 14.51 -13.56
CA LYS A 132 2.11 14.39 -13.53
C LYS A 132 2.71 15.35 -14.56
N PRO A 133 3.76 16.11 -14.22
CA PRO A 133 4.47 16.90 -15.21
C PRO A 133 5.10 15.99 -16.27
N GLY A 134 5.22 16.47 -17.51
CA GLY A 134 5.59 15.64 -18.66
C GLY A 134 6.99 15.00 -18.63
N PHE A 135 7.84 15.38 -17.68
CA PHE A 135 9.15 14.75 -17.46
C PHE A 135 9.08 13.50 -16.56
N LEU A 136 7.96 13.27 -15.88
CA LEU A 136 7.73 12.06 -15.09
C LEU A 136 7.01 11.00 -15.91
N ASN A 137 7.39 9.75 -15.67
CA ASN A 137 6.75 8.62 -16.34
C ASN A 137 5.40 8.32 -15.68
N VAL A 138 4.46 7.87 -16.52
CA VAL A 138 3.21 7.25 -16.08
C VAL A 138 3.41 5.75 -16.24
N ARG A 139 3.41 4.99 -15.13
CA ARG A 139 3.42 3.53 -15.19
C ARG A 139 2.32 2.99 -16.13
N GLU A 140 2.64 1.94 -16.86
CA GLU A 140 1.73 1.32 -17.83
C GLU A 140 0.40 0.93 -17.15
N GLY A 141 -0.74 1.12 -17.82
CA GLY A 141 -2.05 0.77 -17.27
C GLY A 141 -2.49 1.57 -16.02
N ALA A 142 -1.75 2.59 -15.57
CA ALA A 142 -2.23 3.50 -14.52
C ALA A 142 -3.26 4.49 -15.02
N LYS A 143 -3.05 5.01 -16.23
CA LYS A 143 -3.91 6.02 -16.84
C LYS A 143 -5.34 5.50 -16.93
N LEU A 144 -6.29 6.32 -16.49
CA LEU A 144 -7.72 6.06 -16.63
C LEU A 144 -8.17 6.46 -18.04
N ALA A 145 -9.04 5.68 -18.66
CA ALA A 145 -9.57 5.98 -19.99
C ALA A 145 -10.44 7.25 -20.00
N ALA A 146 -11.09 7.55 -18.89
CA ALA A 146 -11.85 8.76 -18.65
C ALA A 146 -11.79 9.19 -17.17
N ALA A 147 -12.17 10.43 -16.89
CA ALA A 147 -12.33 10.90 -15.52
C ALA A 147 -13.40 10.04 -14.81
N PRO A 148 -13.09 9.42 -13.65
CA PRO A 148 -13.99 8.46 -13.03
C PRO A 148 -15.19 9.19 -12.41
N ILE A 149 -16.39 8.67 -12.69
CA ILE A 149 -17.64 9.21 -12.13
C ILE A 149 -17.70 8.86 -10.65
N LEU A 150 -17.91 9.86 -9.81
CA LEU A 150 -18.17 9.66 -8.40
C LEU A 150 -19.66 9.49 -8.17
N LYS A 151 -20.11 8.34 -7.66
CA LYS A 151 -21.54 8.06 -7.44
C LYS A 151 -22.21 9.13 -6.57
N ALA A 152 -21.48 9.68 -5.60
CA ALA A 152 -21.98 10.74 -4.73
C ALA A 152 -22.31 12.05 -5.45
N LYS A 153 -21.64 12.31 -6.58
CA LYS A 153 -21.80 13.49 -7.43
C LYS A 153 -22.53 13.17 -8.73
N ALA A 154 -23.11 11.98 -8.89
CA ALA A 154 -23.69 11.54 -10.17
C ALA A 154 -24.81 12.46 -10.71
N LYS A 155 -25.45 13.24 -9.82
CA LYS A 155 -26.50 14.21 -10.17
C LYS A 155 -25.98 15.66 -10.25
N ASP A 156 -24.73 15.90 -9.89
CA ASP A 156 -24.11 17.22 -9.92
C ASP A 156 -23.63 17.52 -11.36
N ALA A 157 -23.53 18.81 -11.71
CA ALA A 157 -23.03 19.22 -13.03
C ALA A 157 -21.59 18.73 -13.29
N GLU A 158 -20.78 18.63 -12.24
CA GLU A 158 -19.43 18.06 -12.27
C GLU A 158 -19.41 16.73 -11.50
N SER A 159 -19.78 15.65 -12.18
CA SER A 159 -19.97 14.33 -11.58
C SER A 159 -18.69 13.48 -11.44
N THR A 160 -17.57 13.95 -11.98
CA THR A 160 -16.31 13.20 -12.04
C THR A 160 -15.30 13.66 -10.99
N LEU A 161 -14.35 12.77 -10.65
CA LEU A 161 -13.13 13.14 -9.95
C LEU A 161 -12.08 13.58 -10.96
N ASN A 162 -11.26 14.57 -10.59
CA ASN A 162 -10.13 15.00 -11.41
C ASN A 162 -8.91 14.06 -11.30
N LEU A 163 -9.14 12.74 -11.34
CA LEU A 163 -8.08 11.74 -11.32
C LEU A 163 -7.74 11.30 -12.74
N LYS A 164 -6.46 11.37 -13.10
CA LYS A 164 -5.94 10.86 -14.38
C LYS A 164 -5.37 9.45 -14.27
N GLU A 165 -4.98 9.04 -13.07
CA GLU A 165 -4.31 7.78 -12.79
C GLU A 165 -4.94 7.07 -11.60
N ARG A 166 -5.01 5.74 -11.69
CA ARG A 166 -5.42 4.86 -10.58
C ARG A 166 -4.27 4.65 -9.59
N THR A 167 -4.57 4.50 -8.30
CA THR A 167 -3.56 4.18 -7.27
C THR A 167 -3.26 2.69 -7.17
N GLY A 168 -4.22 1.87 -7.60
CA GLY A 168 -4.14 0.42 -7.64
C GLY A 168 -5.28 -0.15 -8.46
N LEU A 169 -5.48 -1.46 -8.37
CA LEU A 169 -6.58 -2.13 -9.03
C LEU A 169 -7.17 -3.20 -8.11
N ALA A 170 -8.49 -3.24 -7.99
CA ALA A 170 -9.15 -4.31 -7.29
C ALA A 170 -8.98 -5.63 -8.06
N ARG A 171 -8.75 -6.73 -7.35
CA ARG A 171 -8.75 -8.09 -7.90
C ARG A 171 -9.52 -9.02 -6.99
N LEU A 172 -10.24 -9.95 -7.60
CA LEU A 172 -10.85 -11.06 -6.90
C LEU A 172 -9.76 -12.09 -6.58
N VAL A 173 -9.09 -11.90 -5.44
CA VAL A 173 -7.92 -12.69 -5.05
C VAL A 173 -8.28 -14.06 -4.48
N ARG A 174 -9.51 -14.21 -3.94
CA ARG A 174 -10.03 -15.46 -3.39
C ARG A 174 -11.47 -15.72 -3.89
N PRO A 175 -11.62 -16.15 -5.16
CA PRO A 175 -12.93 -16.44 -5.77
C PRO A 175 -13.79 -17.42 -4.96
N GLU A 176 -13.16 -18.45 -4.39
CA GLU A 176 -13.79 -19.48 -3.57
C GLU A 176 -14.42 -18.94 -2.29
N ALA A 177 -13.88 -17.84 -1.74
CA ALA A 177 -14.39 -17.19 -0.54
C ALA A 177 -15.53 -16.19 -0.86
N CYS A 178 -15.72 -15.81 -2.12
CA CYS A 178 -16.71 -14.82 -2.52
C CYS A 178 -18.15 -15.36 -2.36
N LEU A 179 -18.93 -14.73 -1.47
CA LEU A 179 -20.34 -15.11 -1.25
C LEU A 179 -21.17 -15.05 -2.53
N ALA A 180 -20.93 -14.05 -3.39
CA ALA A 180 -21.63 -13.92 -4.68
C ALA A 180 -21.36 -15.13 -5.59
N MET A 181 -20.10 -15.55 -5.70
CA MET A 181 -19.73 -16.73 -6.50
C MET A 181 -20.26 -18.03 -5.91
N GLN A 182 -20.44 -18.08 -4.58
CA GLN A 182 -21.11 -19.19 -3.90
C GLN A 182 -22.63 -19.17 -4.04
N GLY A 183 -23.22 -18.13 -4.65
CA GLY A 183 -24.67 -17.95 -4.75
C GLY A 183 -25.32 -17.60 -3.41
N LYS A 184 -24.56 -17.03 -2.47
CA LYS A 184 -25.01 -16.70 -1.12
C LYS A 184 -25.27 -15.22 -0.94
N GLY A 185 -26.28 -14.93 -0.14
CA GLY A 185 -26.59 -13.62 0.41
C GLY A 185 -25.66 -13.18 1.53
N PHE A 186 -25.95 -12.02 2.10
CA PHE A 186 -25.29 -11.52 3.31
C PHE A 186 -26.28 -10.75 4.17
N LYS A 187 -26.35 -11.08 5.46
CA LYS A 187 -27.20 -10.39 6.44
C LYS A 187 -26.39 -10.01 7.68
N GLY A 188 -26.51 -8.76 8.11
CA GLY A 188 -25.85 -8.22 9.30
C GLY A 188 -24.83 -7.13 9.00
N GLN A 189 -23.88 -6.95 9.93
CA GLN A 189 -22.86 -5.91 9.86
C GLN A 189 -21.62 -6.42 9.13
N ALA A 190 -21.22 -5.75 8.05
CA ALA A 190 -19.96 -6.07 7.40
C ALA A 190 -18.80 -5.88 8.41
N ARG A 191 -17.91 -6.87 8.51
CA ARG A 191 -16.74 -6.89 9.42
C ARG A 191 -17.04 -7.01 10.92
N GLY A 192 -18.31 -7.17 11.29
CA GLY A 192 -18.73 -7.34 12.68
C GLY A 192 -18.68 -6.04 13.52
N SER A 193 -19.15 -6.13 14.75
CA SER A 193 -19.40 -4.99 15.63
C SER A 193 -18.14 -4.27 16.13
N ALA A 194 -16.98 -4.93 16.11
CA ALA A 194 -15.71 -4.36 16.54
C ALA A 194 -15.03 -3.50 15.45
N PHE A 195 -15.50 -3.54 14.20
CA PHE A 195 -14.84 -2.84 13.11
C PHE A 195 -15.07 -1.32 13.17
N GLY A 196 -13.97 -0.57 13.13
CA GLY A 196 -13.98 0.89 13.32
C GLY A 196 -13.93 1.72 12.04
N GLY A 197 -13.79 1.09 10.86
CA GLY A 197 -13.70 1.81 9.59
C GLY A 197 -15.00 2.57 9.29
N LYS A 198 -14.87 3.75 8.69
CA LYS A 198 -15.98 4.67 8.39
C LYS A 198 -16.06 4.93 6.89
N MET A 199 -17.26 5.15 6.40
CA MET A 199 -17.44 5.68 5.05
C MET A 199 -18.75 6.45 4.97
N ARG A 200 -18.88 7.28 3.95
CA ARG A 200 -20.16 7.87 3.60
C ARG A 200 -21.06 6.82 2.96
N PHE A 201 -22.33 6.87 3.33
CA PHE A 201 -23.40 6.11 2.69
C PHE A 201 -24.38 7.11 2.09
N MET A 202 -24.65 6.97 0.80
CA MET A 202 -25.49 7.92 0.08
C MET A 202 -26.93 7.94 0.61
N GLU A 203 -27.38 6.84 1.21
CA GLU A 203 -28.71 6.68 1.78
C GLU A 203 -28.85 7.35 3.16
N VAL A 204 -27.74 7.61 3.86
CA VAL A 204 -27.74 8.19 5.21
C VAL A 204 -27.42 9.69 5.15
N ASP A 205 -26.20 10.02 4.75
CA ASP A 205 -25.71 11.39 4.61
C ASP A 205 -24.47 11.36 3.70
N ARG A 206 -24.53 12.10 2.59
CA ARG A 206 -23.41 12.16 1.64
C ARG A 206 -22.16 12.84 2.20
N TRP A 207 -22.32 13.66 3.23
CA TRP A 207 -21.28 14.53 3.80
C TRP A 207 -20.67 13.99 5.09
N LYS A 208 -21.39 13.12 5.80
CA LYS A 208 -20.98 12.64 7.12
C LYS A 208 -20.69 11.13 7.09
N PRO A 209 -19.41 10.73 7.11
CA PRO A 209 -19.05 9.33 7.25
C PRO A 209 -19.56 8.76 8.57
N ILE A 210 -20.15 7.57 8.51
CA ILE A 210 -20.52 6.78 9.68
C ILE A 210 -19.71 5.49 9.74
N PRO A 211 -19.55 4.85 10.91
CA PRO A 211 -18.91 3.54 11.01
C PRO A 211 -19.62 2.50 10.13
N LEU A 212 -18.86 1.67 9.40
CA LEU A 212 -19.40 0.60 8.54
C LEU A 212 -20.28 -0.38 9.33
N ARG A 213 -19.93 -0.64 10.59
CA ARG A 213 -20.72 -1.49 11.49
C ARG A 213 -22.12 -0.94 11.79
N ASP A 214 -22.33 0.37 11.62
CA ASP A 214 -23.61 1.03 11.90
C ASP A 214 -24.53 1.03 10.65
N HIS A 215 -24.09 0.39 9.55
CA HIS A 215 -24.85 0.23 8.31
C HIS A 215 -25.08 -1.26 8.01
N PRO A 216 -26.16 -1.88 8.55
CA PRO A 216 -26.44 -3.29 8.35
C PRO A 216 -26.98 -3.59 6.95
N TYR A 217 -26.79 -4.82 6.51
CA TYR A 217 -27.21 -5.31 5.20
C TYR A 217 -28.18 -6.48 5.32
N ASP A 218 -29.07 -6.63 4.35
CA ASP A 218 -29.90 -7.82 4.16
C ASP A 218 -30.02 -8.08 2.65
N LEU A 219 -29.19 -8.98 2.15
CA LEU A 219 -28.98 -9.22 0.73
C LEU A 219 -29.27 -10.68 0.40
N GLU A 220 -30.11 -10.93 -0.61
CA GLU A 220 -30.32 -12.28 -1.14
C GLU A 220 -29.07 -12.82 -1.85
N LEU A 221 -28.33 -11.93 -2.53
CA LEU A 221 -27.04 -12.20 -3.14
C LEU A 221 -26.05 -11.10 -2.75
N CYS A 222 -24.89 -11.49 -2.24
CA CYS A 222 -23.88 -10.52 -1.80
C CYS A 222 -23.31 -9.72 -2.99
N ASP A 223 -23.53 -8.41 -3.02
CA ASP A 223 -23.01 -7.47 -4.01
C ASP A 223 -22.30 -6.27 -3.36
N LEU A 224 -21.90 -6.38 -2.08
CA LEU A 224 -21.31 -5.28 -1.30
C LEU A 224 -20.18 -4.54 -2.03
N CYS A 225 -19.27 -5.26 -2.68
CA CYS A 225 -18.19 -4.66 -3.45
C CYS A 225 -18.67 -3.80 -4.63
N VAL A 226 -19.84 -4.08 -5.21
CA VAL A 226 -20.46 -3.35 -6.33
C VAL A 226 -21.27 -2.16 -5.82
N ARG A 227 -22.19 -2.41 -4.88
CA ARG A 227 -23.07 -1.35 -4.36
C ARG A 227 -22.28 -0.26 -3.65
N GLU A 228 -21.31 -0.63 -2.82
CA GLU A 228 -20.53 0.30 -2.01
C GLU A 228 -19.35 0.91 -2.78
N CYS A 229 -19.04 0.42 -3.99
CA CYS A 229 -17.99 1.05 -4.79
C CYS A 229 -18.35 2.52 -5.03
N PRO A 230 -17.52 3.50 -4.61
CA PRO A 230 -17.85 4.90 -4.80
C PRO A 230 -17.73 5.35 -6.26
N ILE A 231 -17.04 4.57 -7.10
CA ILE A 231 -16.81 4.87 -8.50
C ILE A 231 -17.88 4.20 -9.38
N GLY A 232 -18.50 4.98 -10.26
CA GLY A 232 -19.48 4.49 -11.22
C GLY A 232 -18.84 3.50 -12.20
N ASN A 233 -19.53 2.38 -12.45
CA ASN A 233 -19.12 1.35 -13.42
C ASN A 233 -17.70 0.78 -13.20
N ALA A 234 -17.15 0.85 -11.98
CA ALA A 234 -15.83 0.30 -11.68
C ALA A 234 -15.85 -1.20 -11.34
N ILE A 235 -16.99 -1.71 -10.84
CA ILE A 235 -17.19 -3.13 -10.54
C ILE A 235 -18.64 -3.48 -10.91
N GLU A 236 -18.83 -4.62 -11.55
CA GLU A 236 -20.15 -5.14 -11.93
C GLU A 236 -20.26 -6.62 -11.58
N LEU A 237 -21.44 -7.07 -11.16
CA LEU A 237 -21.69 -8.49 -10.95
C LEU A 237 -22.14 -9.14 -12.26
N ARG A 238 -21.31 -10.02 -12.84
CA ARG A 238 -21.59 -10.67 -14.13
C ARG A 238 -21.68 -12.19 -14.00
N PRO A 239 -22.51 -12.87 -14.81
CA PRO A 239 -22.48 -14.32 -14.92
C PRO A 239 -21.18 -14.74 -15.62
N VAL A 240 -20.29 -15.43 -14.90
CA VAL A 240 -19.02 -15.95 -15.43
C VAL A 240 -19.00 -17.46 -15.27
N LYS A 241 -18.60 -18.17 -16.33
CA LYS A 241 -18.44 -19.63 -16.31
C LYS A 241 -17.11 -19.97 -15.63
N ASP A 242 -17.17 -20.74 -14.54
CA ASP A 242 -15.97 -21.21 -13.85
C ASP A 242 -15.28 -22.36 -14.61
N ALA A 243 -14.14 -22.82 -14.10
CA ALA A 243 -13.36 -23.92 -14.71
C ALA A 243 -14.13 -25.26 -14.76
N ALA A 244 -15.12 -25.45 -13.88
CA ALA A 244 -15.99 -26.63 -13.86
C ALA A 244 -17.19 -26.49 -14.81
N GLY A 245 -17.32 -25.34 -15.48
CA GLY A 245 -18.40 -25.05 -16.41
C GLY A 245 -19.67 -24.51 -15.75
N VAL A 246 -19.65 -24.23 -14.45
CA VAL A 246 -20.78 -23.69 -13.70
C VAL A 246 -20.80 -22.17 -13.84
N VAL A 247 -21.97 -21.60 -14.14
CA VAL A 247 -22.14 -20.15 -14.21
C VAL A 247 -22.29 -19.60 -12.79
N ARG A 248 -21.42 -18.67 -12.40
CA ARG A 248 -21.42 -18.01 -11.10
C ARG A 248 -21.49 -16.50 -11.26
N MET A 249 -22.29 -15.86 -10.40
CA MET A 249 -22.30 -14.41 -10.31
C MET A 249 -20.97 -13.94 -9.71
N THR A 250 -20.19 -13.22 -10.51
CA THR A 250 -18.79 -12.90 -10.21
C THR A 250 -18.59 -11.39 -10.28
N PRO A 251 -17.98 -10.75 -9.27
CA PRO A 251 -17.63 -9.34 -9.35
C PRO A 251 -16.48 -9.15 -10.34
N VAL A 252 -16.77 -8.49 -11.46
CA VAL A 252 -15.80 -8.15 -12.50
C VAL A 252 -15.38 -6.71 -12.32
N VAL A 253 -14.08 -6.49 -12.16
CA VAL A 253 -13.48 -5.16 -12.05
C VAL A 253 -13.29 -4.58 -13.45
N LEU A 254 -13.72 -3.35 -13.64
CA LEU A 254 -13.79 -2.66 -14.93
C LEU A 254 -12.80 -1.49 -14.98
N GLU A 255 -12.62 -0.93 -16.18
CA GLU A 255 -11.64 0.11 -16.47
C GLU A 255 -11.68 1.31 -15.51
N PRO A 256 -12.86 1.83 -15.09
CA PRO A 256 -12.95 2.97 -14.18
C PRO A 256 -12.41 2.71 -12.77
N CYS A 257 -12.01 1.48 -12.42
CA CYS A 257 -11.46 1.18 -11.12
C CYS A 257 -10.20 2.00 -10.82
N VAL A 258 -10.30 2.84 -9.78
CA VAL A 258 -9.21 3.71 -9.33
C VAL A 258 -8.33 3.10 -8.23
N GLY A 259 -8.71 1.92 -7.70
CA GLY A 259 -7.96 1.26 -6.61
C GLY A 259 -8.14 1.88 -5.22
N CYS A 260 -9.32 2.43 -4.91
CA CYS A 260 -9.56 3.17 -3.66
C CYS A 260 -9.68 2.30 -2.39
N GLY A 261 -9.92 0.99 -2.53
CA GLY A 261 -9.97 0.06 -1.41
C GLY A 261 -11.35 -0.21 -0.82
N VAL A 262 -12.41 0.52 -1.20
CA VAL A 262 -13.72 0.37 -0.55
C VAL A 262 -14.25 -1.06 -0.66
N CYS A 263 -14.15 -1.69 -1.84
CA CYS A 263 -14.56 -3.07 -2.05
C CYS A 263 -13.87 -4.08 -1.12
N GLU A 264 -12.60 -3.84 -0.79
CA GLU A 264 -11.82 -4.66 0.14
C GLU A 264 -12.23 -4.39 1.59
N MET A 265 -12.46 -3.13 1.95
CA MET A 265 -12.92 -2.75 3.29
C MET A 265 -14.27 -3.39 3.64
N VAL A 266 -15.24 -3.29 2.73
CA VAL A 266 -16.63 -3.72 2.95
C VAL A 266 -16.84 -5.21 2.77
N CYS A 267 -15.88 -5.94 2.21
CA CYS A 267 -16.01 -7.38 2.02
C CYS A 267 -16.24 -8.06 3.37
N PRO A 268 -17.37 -8.79 3.57
CA PRO A 268 -17.74 -9.30 4.88
C PRO A 268 -16.98 -10.58 5.26
N VAL A 269 -16.27 -11.18 4.31
CA VAL A 269 -15.54 -12.44 4.50
C VAL A 269 -14.13 -12.15 5.01
N GLU A 270 -13.63 -13.02 5.88
CA GLU A 270 -12.25 -13.02 6.38
C GLU A 270 -11.64 -14.42 6.16
N PRO A 271 -10.52 -14.55 5.43
CA PRO A 271 -9.81 -13.52 4.67
C PRO A 271 -10.65 -12.86 3.53
N THR A 272 -10.38 -11.59 3.17
CA THR A 272 -11.18 -10.80 2.18
C THR A 272 -11.20 -11.35 0.75
N ALA A 273 -12.37 -11.63 0.15
CA ALA A 273 -12.42 -12.24 -1.19
C ALA A 273 -11.84 -11.35 -2.30
N ILE A 274 -11.97 -10.03 -2.17
CA ILE A 274 -11.48 -9.01 -3.11
C ILE A 274 -10.48 -8.10 -2.39
N ALA A 275 -9.36 -7.80 -3.03
CA ALA A 275 -8.30 -6.96 -2.49
C ALA A 275 -7.80 -5.96 -3.54
N VAL A 276 -7.28 -4.83 -3.10
CA VAL A 276 -6.62 -3.88 -3.99
C VAL A 276 -5.15 -4.18 -4.07
N GLU A 277 -4.68 -4.44 -5.28
CA GLU A 277 -3.26 -4.51 -5.58
C GLU A 277 -2.72 -3.11 -5.86
N ALA A 278 -1.84 -2.63 -4.99
CA ALA A 278 -1.18 -1.34 -5.14
C ALA A 278 -0.35 -1.30 -6.43
N GLN A 279 -0.45 -0.19 -7.19
CA GLN A 279 0.25 0.02 -8.46
C GLN A 279 0.02 -1.07 -9.53
N ALA A 280 -1.02 -1.89 -9.38
CA ALA A 280 -1.38 -2.87 -10.39
C ALA A 280 -1.79 -2.21 -11.72
N LEU A 281 -1.47 -2.91 -12.81
CA LEU A 281 -1.75 -2.48 -14.18
C LEU A 281 -3.18 -2.87 -14.56
N TRP A 282 -3.89 -1.96 -15.21
CA TRP A 282 -5.03 -2.31 -16.05
C TRP A 282 -4.53 -3.01 -17.31
N LYS A 283 -5.15 -4.15 -17.64
CA LYS A 283 -4.93 -4.88 -18.89
C LYS A 283 -6.30 -5.01 -19.54
N ALA A 284 -6.45 -4.37 -20.70
CA ALA A 284 -7.69 -4.40 -21.48
C ALA A 284 -7.91 -5.78 -22.11
#